data_AF-A0AAN8ZP54-F1
#
_entry.id   AF-A0AAN8ZP54-F1
#
_cell.length_a   1.000
_cell.length_b   1.000
_cell.length_c   1.000
_cell.angle_alpha   90.00
_cell.angle_beta   90.00
_cell.angle_gamma   90.00
#
_symmetry.space_group_name_H-M   'P 1'
#
loop_
_entity.id
_entity.type
_entity.pdbx_description
1 polymer ?
#
loop_
_entity_poly.entity_id
_entity_poly.type
_entity_poly.pdbx_seq_one_letter_code
_entity_poly.pdbx_strand_id
1 'polypeptide(L)'
;MITRKSAASANFGNKLDHICALFSSGSACLELPNKRKKFERKPLVTGINELKRRARVEKEMRRKVQEVVLKPPENGLLIKELVPVAHEVYAAREKLYACIPRVLESIPIYACSLCEEVHVGHPPHKIRTCYAAGSPANKEHTWQGGGLENILPTVESYHLYDRLGRAVSHNERLEVDRIPAILELCIQAGVDIPEYPTRRRAFPVYRIAGRMLDFERKFPREDTPGKDINPQGFWERRNNSIEKTKPVDSPSDNPKGYAIQGMAAWEKIREGAAKLMEKYGAQTCGYCSEVQVGPKGHRVRQCQAFKHQMRDGQHAWQEATIDDLVPPVFVWHVRELDRGKPLVNSLKRYYGKLPAVVELFAQAGAKVGEHYTGLIREDVAVPAPDEEKLVV
;
A
#
# COMPACT_ATOMS: atom_id res chain seq x y z
N MET A 1 45.35 -12.67 -56.85
CA MET A 1 44.23 -11.88 -57.40
C MET A 1 42.94 -12.33 -56.74
N ILE A 2 42.29 -11.40 -56.05
CA ILE A 2 40.85 -11.34 -55.72
C ILE A 2 40.30 -12.45 -54.81
N THR A 3 40.33 -12.09 -53.53
CA THR A 3 39.44 -12.51 -52.44
C THR A 3 37.95 -12.42 -52.82
N ARG A 4 37.19 -13.49 -52.63
CA ARG A 4 35.73 -13.44 -52.47
C ARG A 4 35.40 -13.63 -50.99
N LYS A 5 35.00 -12.54 -50.34
CA LYS A 5 34.35 -12.55 -49.02
C LYS A 5 32.88 -12.93 -49.22
N SER A 6 32.44 -14.02 -48.60
CA SER A 6 31.02 -14.32 -48.41
C SER A 6 30.69 -14.22 -46.92
N ALA A 7 29.59 -13.54 -46.64
CA ALA A 7 29.13 -13.13 -45.32
C ALA A 7 28.69 -14.30 -44.46
N ALA A 8 29.08 -14.27 -43.18
CA ALA A 8 28.42 -15.02 -42.12
C ALA A 8 28.23 -14.06 -40.94
N SER A 9 26.97 -13.74 -40.66
CA SER A 9 26.51 -12.86 -39.60
C SER A 9 26.75 -13.50 -38.23
N ALA A 10 27.66 -12.93 -37.46
CA ALA A 10 27.79 -13.21 -36.03
C ALA A 10 27.03 -12.14 -35.24
N ASN A 11 25.81 -12.46 -34.80
CA ASN A 11 25.08 -11.60 -33.87
C ASN A 11 25.52 -11.89 -32.43
N PHE A 12 26.51 -11.12 -31.96
CA PHE A 12 26.74 -10.89 -30.54
C PHE A 12 25.67 -9.94 -30.01
N GLY A 13 24.61 -10.47 -29.41
CA GLY A 13 23.60 -9.70 -28.71
C GLY A 13 24.06 -9.35 -27.29
N ASN A 14 24.75 -8.22 -27.15
CA ASN A 14 25.04 -7.61 -25.86
C ASN A 14 23.75 -7.10 -25.20
N LYS A 15 23.57 -7.49 -23.94
CA LYS A 15 22.72 -6.84 -22.94
C LYS A 15 23.11 -5.38 -22.80
N LEU A 16 22.17 -4.46 -22.97
CA LEU A 16 22.22 -3.13 -22.37
C LEU A 16 20.81 -2.55 -22.27
N ASP A 17 20.57 -1.95 -21.11
CA ASP A 17 19.36 -1.27 -20.68
C ASP A 17 18.92 -0.19 -21.69
N HIS A 18 17.62 -0.09 -21.95
CA HIS A 18 17.05 1.05 -22.67
C HIS A 18 16.20 1.91 -21.74
N ILE A 19 16.89 2.83 -21.07
CA ILE A 19 16.46 4.21 -20.96
C ILE A 19 16.80 4.87 -22.29
N CYS A 20 15.81 5.34 -23.06
CA CYS A 20 15.88 6.62 -23.76
C CYS A 20 14.60 6.89 -24.55
N ALA A 21 13.96 8.00 -24.19
CA ALA A 21 13.17 8.82 -25.07
C ALA A 21 13.99 9.25 -26.29
N LEU A 22 13.37 9.37 -27.47
CA LEU A 22 13.56 10.52 -28.37
C LEU A 22 12.33 10.72 -29.27
N PHE A 23 11.72 11.90 -29.09
CA PHE A 23 10.97 12.74 -30.03
C PHE A 23 9.80 12.18 -30.84
N SER A 24 8.59 12.40 -30.33
CA SER A 24 7.48 12.90 -31.14
C SER A 24 6.95 14.16 -30.46
N SER A 25 6.74 15.22 -31.22
CA SER A 25 6.07 16.44 -30.79
C SER A 25 4.67 16.10 -30.26
N GLY A 26 4.56 16.05 -28.94
CA GLY A 26 3.34 15.82 -28.20
C GLY A 26 3.75 15.70 -26.75
N SER A 27 3.41 16.71 -25.94
CA SER A 27 3.60 16.65 -24.49
C SER A 27 3.05 15.32 -24.00
N ALA A 28 3.93 14.43 -23.52
CA ALA A 28 3.56 13.15 -22.97
C ALA A 28 2.88 13.41 -21.63
N CYS A 29 1.60 13.77 -21.70
CA CYS A 29 0.76 13.97 -20.54
C CYS A 29 0.72 12.64 -19.78
N LEU A 30 1.35 12.58 -18.61
CA LEU A 30 1.21 11.44 -17.72
C LEU A 30 -0.28 11.22 -17.44
N GLU A 31 -0.77 10.01 -17.71
CA GLU A 31 -2.15 9.65 -17.39
C GLU A 31 -2.34 9.73 -15.88
N LEU A 32 -3.28 10.57 -15.44
CA LEU A 32 -3.63 10.68 -14.03
C LEU A 32 -4.20 9.35 -13.53
N PRO A 33 -3.92 8.98 -12.26
CA PRO A 33 -4.44 7.75 -11.69
C PRO A 33 -5.96 7.72 -11.76
N ASN A 34 -6.46 6.70 -12.47
CA ASN A 34 -7.87 6.40 -12.59
C ASN A 34 -8.26 5.27 -11.63
N LYS A 35 -9.46 5.37 -11.08
CA LYS A 35 -10.02 4.29 -10.27
C LYS A 35 -10.22 3.06 -11.15
N ARG A 36 -9.63 1.93 -10.74
CA ARG A 36 -9.85 0.64 -11.38
C ARG A 36 -11.29 0.19 -11.17
N LYS A 37 -11.85 -0.53 -12.13
CA LYS A 37 -13.20 -1.10 -11.97
C LYS A 37 -13.14 -2.27 -10.99
N LYS A 38 -14.18 -2.44 -10.16
CA LYS A 38 -14.23 -3.48 -9.12
C LYS A 38 -14.10 -4.93 -9.65
N PHE A 39 -14.36 -5.15 -10.94
CA PHE A 39 -14.24 -6.47 -11.58
C PHE A 39 -12.88 -6.70 -12.27
N GLU A 40 -12.05 -5.66 -12.42
CA GLU A 40 -10.75 -5.76 -13.06
C GLU A 40 -9.72 -6.29 -12.05
N ARG A 41 -8.90 -7.24 -12.50
CA ARG A 41 -7.81 -7.76 -11.67
C ARG A 41 -6.70 -6.72 -11.55
N LYS A 42 -6.14 -6.55 -10.35
CA LYS A 42 -4.90 -5.80 -10.10
C LYS A 42 -3.77 -6.34 -11.00
N PRO A 43 -2.97 -5.48 -11.65
CA PRO A 43 -1.78 -5.88 -12.38
C PRO A 43 -0.84 -6.70 -11.51
N LEU A 44 -0.19 -7.68 -12.12
CA LEU A 44 0.81 -8.51 -11.46
C LEU A 44 2.13 -7.76 -11.45
N VAL A 45 2.80 -7.72 -10.29
CA VAL A 45 4.16 -7.19 -10.14
C VAL A 45 5.12 -7.97 -11.02
N THR A 46 5.06 -9.30 -10.94
CA THR A 46 5.83 -10.22 -11.79
C THR A 46 4.95 -10.78 -12.90
N GLY A 47 5.41 -10.71 -14.15
CA GLY A 47 4.68 -11.24 -15.31
C GLY A 47 4.37 -12.74 -15.21
N ILE A 48 3.21 -13.17 -15.75
CA ILE A 48 2.71 -14.55 -15.64
C ILE A 48 3.72 -15.59 -16.15
N ASN A 49 4.41 -15.30 -17.26
CA ASN A 49 5.38 -16.21 -17.84
C ASN A 49 6.58 -16.43 -16.93
N GLU A 50 7.02 -15.37 -16.23
CA GLU A 50 8.11 -15.44 -15.26
C GLU A 50 7.68 -16.24 -14.02
N LEU A 51 6.47 -16.03 -13.51
CA LEU A 51 5.92 -16.83 -12.41
C LEU A 51 5.86 -18.32 -12.77
N LYS A 52 5.41 -18.65 -13.99
CA LYS A 52 5.40 -20.04 -14.51
C LYS A 52 6.82 -20.61 -14.60
N ARG A 53 7.79 -19.83 -15.05
CA ARG A 53 9.21 -20.24 -15.11
C ARG A 53 9.76 -20.56 -13.72
N ARG A 54 9.57 -19.66 -12.75
CA ARG A 54 9.99 -19.86 -11.35
C ARG A 54 9.37 -21.11 -10.73
N ALA A 55 8.07 -21.34 -10.95
CA ALA A 55 7.37 -22.52 -10.45
C ALA A 55 7.90 -23.85 -11.03
N ARG A 56 8.30 -23.87 -12.32
CA ARG A 56 8.92 -25.05 -12.95
C ARG A 56 10.29 -25.35 -12.35
N VAL A 57 11.13 -24.33 -12.15
CA VAL A 57 12.44 -24.46 -11.51
C VAL A 57 12.29 -24.97 -10.07
N GLU A 58 11.38 -24.40 -9.29
CA GLU A 58 11.13 -24.85 -7.92
C GLU A 58 10.65 -26.31 -7.88
N LYS A 59 9.78 -26.72 -8.82
CA LYS A 59 9.33 -28.11 -8.94
C LYS A 59 10.49 -29.07 -9.26
N GLU A 60 11.43 -28.66 -10.11
CA GLU A 60 12.63 -29.45 -10.41
C GLU A 60 13.56 -29.54 -9.19
N MET A 61 13.80 -28.43 -8.49
CA MET A 61 14.59 -28.41 -7.26
C MET A 61 14.00 -29.32 -6.19
N ARG A 62 12.66 -29.36 -6.04
CA ARG A 62 12.00 -30.27 -5.08
C ARG A 62 12.21 -31.76 -5.40
N ARG A 63 12.53 -32.12 -6.65
CA ARG A 63 12.84 -33.51 -7.04
C ARG A 63 14.27 -33.91 -6.66
N LYS A 64 15.19 -32.95 -6.65
CA LYS A 64 16.57 -33.16 -6.19
C LYS A 64 16.51 -33.06 -4.65
N VAL A 65 16.56 -34.20 -3.95
CA VAL A 65 16.54 -34.26 -2.47
C VAL A 65 17.85 -33.66 -1.92
N GLN A 66 17.96 -32.34 -2.00
CA GLN A 66 19.11 -31.56 -1.57
C GLN A 66 18.65 -30.56 -0.52
N GLU A 67 19.57 -30.25 0.40
CA GLU A 67 19.38 -29.19 1.36
C GLU A 67 19.49 -27.83 0.68
N VAL A 68 18.49 -26.98 0.89
CA VAL A 68 18.47 -25.61 0.43
C VAL A 68 18.65 -24.70 1.64
N VAL A 69 19.82 -24.05 1.70
CA VAL A 69 20.09 -23.00 2.70
C VAL A 69 19.28 -21.77 2.35
N LEU A 70 18.34 -21.42 3.23
CA LEU A 70 17.51 -20.24 3.08
C LEU A 70 18.25 -19.00 3.63
N LYS A 71 18.05 -17.85 2.98
CA LYS A 71 18.55 -16.57 3.47
C LYS A 71 17.55 -15.95 4.45
N PRO A 72 17.97 -14.98 5.28
CA PRO A 72 17.02 -14.13 5.97
C PRO A 72 16.22 -13.27 4.97
N PRO A 73 14.89 -13.13 5.15
CA PRO A 73 14.14 -13.59 6.30
C PRO A 73 13.40 -14.94 6.07
N GLU A 74 13.61 -15.61 4.93
CA GLU A 74 12.98 -16.88 4.60
C GLU A 74 13.41 -18.04 5.52
N ASN A 75 14.59 -17.93 6.14
CA ASN A 75 15.08 -18.86 7.15
C ASN A 75 14.55 -18.55 8.57
N GLY A 76 13.73 -17.52 8.73
CA GLY A 76 13.08 -17.14 9.99
C GLY A 76 13.91 -16.23 10.89
N LEU A 77 15.13 -15.87 10.49
CA LEU A 77 15.93 -14.85 11.16
C LEU A 77 15.55 -13.45 10.66
N LEU A 78 15.73 -12.45 11.52
CA LEU A 78 15.58 -11.05 11.15
C LEU A 78 16.77 -10.57 10.32
N ILE A 79 16.52 -9.63 9.42
CA ILE A 79 17.56 -8.84 8.75
C ILE A 79 17.89 -7.65 9.64
N LYS A 80 19.05 -7.68 10.30
CA LYS A 80 19.46 -6.69 11.31
C LYS A 80 19.46 -5.26 10.76
N GLU A 81 19.83 -5.08 9.50
CA GLU A 81 19.90 -3.79 8.81
C GLU A 81 18.51 -3.17 8.58
N LEU A 82 17.46 -3.98 8.60
CA LEU A 82 16.08 -3.54 8.38
C LEU A 82 15.30 -3.33 9.68
N VAL A 83 15.80 -3.79 10.83
CA VAL A 83 15.15 -3.58 12.13
C VAL A 83 14.99 -2.08 12.44
N PRO A 84 16.03 -1.22 12.31
CA PRO A 84 15.86 0.22 12.55
C PRO A 84 14.82 0.85 11.60
N VAL A 85 14.81 0.43 10.33
CA VAL A 85 13.82 0.90 9.34
C VAL A 85 12.40 0.57 9.79
N ALA A 86 12.17 -0.63 10.33
CA ALA A 86 10.87 -1.04 10.84
C ALA A 86 10.41 -0.18 12.02
N HIS A 87 11.31 0.15 12.96
CA HIS A 87 11.00 1.07 14.05
C HIS A 87 10.74 2.49 13.56
N GLU A 88 11.48 2.97 12.56
CA GLU A 88 11.24 4.28 11.96
C GLU A 88 9.87 4.37 11.28
N VAL A 89 9.46 3.34 10.54
CA VAL A 89 8.13 3.27 9.91
C VAL A 89 7.04 3.22 10.98
N TYR A 90 7.23 2.43 12.05
CA TYR A 90 6.28 2.35 13.16
C TYR A 90 6.11 3.71 13.84
N ALA A 91 7.20 4.39 14.20
CA ALA A 91 7.14 5.71 14.83
C ALA A 91 6.59 6.79 13.89
N ALA A 92 6.90 6.74 12.60
CA ALA A 92 6.34 7.65 11.61
C ALA A 92 4.82 7.46 11.47
N ARG A 93 4.33 6.22 11.57
CA ARG A 93 2.89 5.94 11.60
C ARG A 93 2.21 6.64 12.78
N GLU A 94 2.74 6.50 13.99
CA GLU A 94 2.15 7.19 15.16
C GLU A 94 2.12 8.71 14.98
N LYS A 95 3.21 9.29 14.47
CA LYS A 95 3.28 10.74 14.16
C LYS A 95 2.26 11.16 13.11
N LEU A 96 2.09 10.39 12.04
CA LEU A 96 1.12 10.70 10.98
C LEU A 96 -0.30 10.74 11.54
N TYR A 97 -0.69 9.74 12.31
CA TYR A 97 -2.02 9.67 12.93
C TYR A 97 -2.24 10.76 13.98
N ALA A 98 -1.19 11.27 14.64
CA ALA A 98 -1.28 12.41 15.53
C ALA A 98 -1.41 13.76 14.80
N CYS A 99 -0.78 13.90 13.62
CA CYS A 99 -0.81 15.15 12.85
C CYS A 99 -2.13 15.37 12.11
N ILE A 100 -2.72 14.31 11.54
CA ILE A 100 -3.92 14.44 10.70
C ILE A 100 -5.08 15.12 11.43
N PRO A 101 -5.52 14.70 12.63
CA PRO A 101 -6.64 15.33 13.34
C PRO A 101 -6.45 16.83 13.54
N ARG A 102 -5.22 17.28 13.83
CA ARG A 102 -4.89 18.69 14.03
C ARG A 102 -5.06 19.52 12.77
N VAL A 103 -4.79 18.94 11.60
CA VAL A 103 -4.99 19.62 10.32
C VAL A 103 -6.45 19.62 9.91
N LEU A 104 -7.19 18.53 10.22
CA LEU A 104 -8.63 18.42 9.97
C LEU A 104 -9.47 19.46 10.71
N GLU A 105 -9.00 19.97 11.85
CA GLU A 105 -9.63 21.09 12.57
C GLU A 105 -9.74 22.36 11.71
N SER A 106 -8.82 22.54 10.75
CA SER A 106 -8.73 23.72 9.90
C SER A 106 -9.22 23.51 8.45
N ILE A 107 -9.11 22.28 7.93
CA ILE A 107 -9.41 21.97 6.52
C ILE A 107 -10.49 20.88 6.48
N PRO A 108 -11.69 21.19 5.98
CA PRO A 108 -12.77 20.21 5.91
C PRO A 108 -12.49 19.17 4.83
N ILE A 109 -13.03 17.98 5.06
CA ILE A 109 -13.00 16.87 4.10
C ILE A 109 -14.44 16.51 3.75
N TYR A 110 -14.64 16.24 2.46
CA TYR A 110 -15.92 15.78 1.94
C TYR A 110 -15.73 14.41 1.31
N ALA A 111 -16.58 13.46 1.68
CA ALA A 111 -16.69 12.17 1.02
C ALA A 111 -18.03 12.10 0.27
N CYS A 112 -18.06 11.45 -0.89
CA CYS A 112 -19.32 11.21 -1.58
C CYS A 112 -20.11 10.11 -0.86
N SER A 113 -21.40 10.31 -0.60
CA SER A 113 -22.25 9.32 0.09
C SER A 113 -22.54 8.08 -0.76
N LEU A 114 -22.38 8.17 -2.08
CA LEU A 114 -22.69 7.11 -3.04
C LEU A 114 -21.46 6.39 -3.58
N CYS A 115 -20.32 7.08 -3.66
CA CYS A 115 -19.10 6.53 -4.26
C CYS A 115 -17.87 6.85 -3.41
N GLU A 116 -16.75 6.19 -3.70
CA GLU A 116 -15.50 6.33 -2.93
C GLU A 116 -14.70 7.61 -3.29
N GLU A 117 -15.34 8.66 -3.82
CA GLU A 117 -14.67 9.94 -4.13
C GLU A 117 -14.53 10.79 -2.86
N VAL A 118 -13.37 11.42 -2.71
CA VAL A 118 -13.04 12.28 -1.59
C VAL A 118 -12.55 13.63 -2.15
N HIS A 119 -12.88 14.70 -1.44
CA HIS A 119 -12.40 16.04 -1.71
C HIS A 119 -11.86 16.65 -0.41
N VAL A 120 -10.77 17.40 -0.54
CA VAL A 120 -10.09 18.09 0.56
C VAL A 120 -10.23 19.59 0.34
N GLY A 121 -10.70 20.30 1.35
CA GLY A 121 -10.96 21.74 1.30
C GLY A 121 -12.42 22.10 1.02
N HIS A 122 -12.71 23.40 1.07
CA HIS A 122 -14.03 23.95 0.80
C HIS A 122 -13.94 25.05 -0.28
N PRO A 123 -14.95 25.18 -1.16
CA PRO A 123 -16.11 24.30 -1.35
C PRO A 123 -15.77 23.03 -2.18
N PRO A 124 -16.55 21.94 -2.04
CA PRO A 124 -16.30 20.72 -2.77
C PRO A 124 -16.47 20.87 -4.29
N HIS A 125 -15.76 20.03 -5.04
CA HIS A 125 -15.75 20.12 -6.50
C HIS A 125 -17.10 19.75 -7.15
N LYS A 126 -17.33 20.33 -8.34
CA LYS A 126 -18.47 20.08 -9.23
C LYS A 126 -18.12 19.18 -10.43
N ILE A 127 -17.02 18.43 -10.34
CA ILE A 127 -16.60 17.46 -11.37
C ILE A 127 -17.59 16.28 -11.43
N ARG A 128 -18.05 15.94 -12.63
CA ARG A 128 -19.12 14.97 -12.89
C ARG A 128 -18.57 13.56 -13.12
N THR A 129 -18.15 12.92 -12.04
CA THR A 129 -17.51 11.59 -12.04
C THR A 129 -18.18 10.57 -11.12
N CYS A 130 -19.38 10.86 -10.61
CA CYS A 130 -20.12 9.89 -9.82
C CYS A 130 -20.76 8.84 -10.75
N TYR A 131 -20.24 7.62 -10.71
CA TYR A 131 -20.75 6.46 -11.47
C TYR A 131 -21.38 5.40 -10.58
N ALA A 132 -21.64 5.72 -9.31
CA ALA A 132 -22.28 4.79 -8.39
C ALA A 132 -23.76 4.59 -8.74
N ALA A 133 -24.29 3.42 -8.40
CA ALA A 133 -25.72 3.17 -8.46
C ALA A 133 -26.46 4.17 -7.56
N GLY A 134 -27.53 4.78 -8.06
CA GLY A 134 -28.26 5.85 -7.35
C GLY A 134 -27.66 7.24 -7.50
N SER A 135 -26.60 7.42 -8.30
CA SER A 135 -26.08 8.75 -8.62
C SER A 135 -27.08 9.57 -9.46
N PRO A 136 -27.12 10.91 -9.29
CA PRO A 136 -27.95 11.78 -10.12
C PRO A 136 -27.61 11.65 -11.61
N ALA A 137 -28.57 11.95 -12.50
CA ALA A 137 -28.37 11.84 -13.95
C ALA A 137 -27.22 12.71 -14.49
N ASN A 138 -26.89 13.81 -13.80
CA ASN A 138 -25.79 14.70 -14.14
C ASN A 138 -24.41 14.18 -13.66
N LYS A 139 -24.34 13.04 -12.98
CA LYS A 139 -23.13 12.43 -12.40
C LYS A 139 -22.39 13.29 -11.38
N GLU A 140 -23.08 14.26 -10.77
CA GLU A 140 -22.54 15.04 -9.66
C GLU A 140 -22.47 14.20 -8.38
N HIS A 141 -21.58 14.60 -7.48
CA HIS A 141 -21.38 13.92 -6.21
C HIS A 141 -22.27 14.49 -5.13
N THR A 142 -22.81 13.62 -4.29
CA THR A 142 -23.55 14.00 -3.07
C THR A 142 -22.58 14.00 -1.90
N TRP A 143 -22.12 15.18 -1.50
CA TRP A 143 -21.08 15.33 -0.48
C TRP A 143 -21.63 15.25 0.94
N GLN A 144 -20.92 14.51 1.80
CA GLN A 144 -21.09 14.49 3.25
C GLN A 144 -19.74 14.79 3.93
N GLY A 145 -19.75 15.15 5.21
CA GLY A 145 -18.52 15.30 5.98
C GLY A 145 -17.72 14.00 6.00
N GLY A 146 -16.43 14.08 5.68
CA GLY A 146 -15.49 12.97 5.70
C GLY A 146 -14.51 13.05 6.87
N GLY A 147 -13.87 11.92 7.17
CA GLY A 147 -12.92 11.77 8.28
C GLY A 147 -11.58 11.15 7.87
N LEU A 148 -10.82 10.72 8.88
CA LEU A 148 -9.50 10.10 8.75
C LEU A 148 -9.53 8.84 7.86
N GLU A 149 -10.56 8.02 8.00
CA GLU A 149 -10.76 6.78 7.26
C GLU A 149 -10.96 7.01 5.76
N ASN A 150 -11.44 8.20 5.36
CA ASN A 150 -11.63 8.53 3.96
C ASN A 150 -10.32 8.94 3.28
N ILE A 151 -9.39 9.55 4.02
CA ILE A 151 -8.09 9.98 3.47
C ILE A 151 -6.99 8.95 3.63
N LEU A 152 -7.04 8.16 4.71
CA LEU A 152 -6.06 7.14 5.04
C LEU A 152 -6.78 5.83 5.37
N PRO A 153 -7.32 5.12 4.36
CA PRO A 153 -7.95 3.83 4.56
C PRO A 153 -6.94 2.85 5.16
N THR A 154 -7.33 2.22 6.26
CA THR A 154 -6.48 1.21 6.91
C THR A 154 -6.75 -0.14 6.26
N VAL A 155 -5.71 -0.73 5.66
CA VAL A 155 -5.74 -2.11 5.16
C VAL A 155 -5.23 -3.02 6.27
N GLU A 156 -5.97 -4.08 6.57
CA GLU A 156 -5.64 -5.02 7.64
C GLU A 156 -5.04 -6.30 7.09
N SER A 157 -4.21 -6.95 7.90
CA SER A 157 -3.65 -8.28 7.71
C SER A 157 -3.90 -9.12 8.97
N TYR A 158 -4.01 -10.44 8.84
CA TYR A 158 -3.94 -11.29 10.02
C TYR A 158 -2.55 -11.24 10.61
N HIS A 159 -2.49 -11.14 11.94
CA HIS A 159 -1.26 -11.23 12.69
C HIS A 159 -0.67 -12.65 12.63
N LEU A 160 0.62 -12.77 12.34
CA LEU A 160 1.31 -14.06 12.30
C LEU A 160 2.29 -14.21 13.46
N TYR A 161 1.93 -15.02 14.46
CA TYR A 161 2.86 -15.39 15.54
C TYR A 161 4.12 -16.08 14.98
N ASP A 162 3.97 -17.01 14.03
CA ASP A 162 5.09 -17.59 13.30
C ASP A 162 4.94 -17.37 11.80
N ARG A 163 5.79 -16.48 11.26
CA ARG A 163 5.85 -16.15 9.82
C ARG A 163 6.06 -17.37 8.91
N LEU A 164 6.86 -18.34 9.36
CA LEU A 164 7.17 -19.54 8.59
C LEU A 164 6.12 -20.63 8.78
N GLY A 165 5.19 -20.41 9.70
CA GLY A 165 4.12 -21.32 10.05
C GLY A 165 3.11 -21.57 8.93
N ARG A 166 1.99 -22.16 9.32
CA ARG A 166 0.85 -22.36 8.43
C ARG A 166 0.09 -21.05 8.25
N ALA A 167 -0.51 -20.90 7.08
CA ALA A 167 -1.42 -19.80 6.83
C ALA A 167 -2.68 -19.92 7.72
N VAL A 168 -3.19 -18.78 8.18
CA VAL A 168 -4.45 -18.69 8.95
C VAL A 168 -5.58 -19.36 8.17
N SER A 169 -6.28 -20.28 8.82
CA SER A 169 -7.39 -21.02 8.19
C SER A 169 -8.70 -20.24 8.26
N HIS A 170 -9.71 -20.68 7.50
CA HIS A 170 -11.03 -20.06 7.56
C HIS A 170 -11.72 -20.20 8.92
N ASN A 171 -11.45 -21.28 9.65
CA ASN A 171 -12.10 -21.57 10.92
C ASN A 171 -11.56 -20.67 12.04
N GLU A 172 -10.26 -20.36 11.99
CA GLU A 172 -9.56 -19.54 12.99
C GLU A 172 -9.68 -18.04 12.71
N ARG A 173 -10.44 -17.63 11.69
CA ARG A 173 -10.51 -16.23 11.23
C ARG A 173 -11.00 -15.25 12.30
N LEU A 174 -11.73 -15.74 13.30
CA LEU A 174 -12.26 -14.97 14.43
C LEU A 174 -11.39 -15.11 15.68
N GLU A 175 -10.43 -16.04 15.67
CA GLU A 175 -9.52 -16.32 16.78
C GLU A 175 -8.18 -15.60 16.60
N VAL A 176 -7.84 -15.24 15.36
CA VAL A 176 -6.60 -14.52 15.02
C VAL A 176 -6.89 -13.05 14.79
N ASP A 177 -6.14 -12.20 15.48
CA ASP A 177 -6.27 -10.75 15.36
C ASP A 177 -5.97 -10.24 13.96
N ARG A 178 -6.73 -9.22 13.57
CA ARG A 178 -6.47 -8.41 12.39
C ARG A 178 -5.86 -7.09 12.84
N ILE A 179 -4.71 -6.75 12.27
CA ILE A 179 -3.99 -5.51 12.56
C ILE A 179 -3.65 -4.78 11.26
N PRO A 180 -3.37 -3.47 11.28
CA PRO A 180 -2.95 -2.76 10.08
C PRO A 180 -1.78 -3.47 9.38
N ALA A 181 -1.85 -3.68 8.07
CA ALA A 181 -0.86 -4.43 7.31
C ALA A 181 0.54 -3.80 7.42
N ILE A 182 0.61 -2.47 7.46
CA ILE A 182 1.84 -1.73 7.72
C ILE A 182 2.44 -2.05 9.10
N LEU A 183 1.58 -2.25 10.12
CA LEU A 183 2.00 -2.61 11.47
C LEU A 183 2.53 -4.03 11.51
N GLU A 184 1.81 -4.97 10.90
CA GLU A 184 2.26 -6.36 10.74
C GLU A 184 3.60 -6.42 10.01
N LEU A 185 3.82 -5.62 8.96
CA LEU A 185 5.10 -5.54 8.26
C LEU A 185 6.24 -5.12 9.20
N CYS A 186 6.04 -4.09 10.02
CA CYS A 186 7.02 -3.66 11.01
C CYS A 186 7.29 -4.75 12.06
N ILE A 187 6.25 -5.42 12.54
CA ILE A 187 6.39 -6.53 13.51
C ILE A 187 7.21 -7.66 12.90
N GLN A 188 6.89 -8.09 11.68
CA GLN A 188 7.63 -9.14 11.00
C GLN A 188 9.08 -8.74 10.71
N ALA A 189 9.36 -7.44 10.59
CA ALA A 189 10.69 -6.90 10.36
C ALA A 189 11.53 -6.63 11.62
N GLY A 190 10.95 -6.78 12.82
CA GLY A 190 11.69 -6.75 14.09
C GLY A 190 11.16 -5.77 15.13
N VAL A 191 10.03 -5.08 14.90
CA VAL A 191 9.38 -4.30 15.96
C VAL A 191 8.65 -5.26 16.89
N ASP A 192 8.93 -5.19 18.19
CA ASP A 192 8.25 -5.99 19.20
C ASP A 192 7.14 -5.17 19.87
N ILE A 193 5.92 -5.71 19.84
CA ILE A 193 4.73 -5.10 20.43
C ILE A 193 4.12 -6.15 21.37
N PRO A 194 4.05 -5.91 22.69
CA PRO A 194 3.57 -6.89 23.67
C PRO A 194 2.18 -7.43 23.36
N GLU A 195 1.31 -6.61 22.77
CA GLU A 195 -0.05 -6.98 22.37
C GLU A 195 -0.08 -7.98 21.21
N TYR A 196 0.96 -7.97 20.36
CA TYR A 196 1.04 -8.79 19.13
C TYR A 196 2.38 -9.54 19.10
N PRO A 197 2.55 -10.54 19.99
CA PRO A 197 3.81 -11.26 20.10
C PRO A 197 4.12 -12.04 18.83
N THR A 198 5.38 -12.06 18.41
CA THR A 198 5.85 -12.85 17.27
C THR A 198 7.06 -13.66 17.68
N ARG A 199 7.11 -14.92 17.24
CA ARG A 199 8.25 -15.82 17.46
C ARG A 199 9.49 -15.27 16.75
N ARG A 200 10.53 -14.95 17.53
CA ARG A 200 11.87 -14.60 17.05
C ARG A 200 12.79 -15.81 17.15
N ARG A 201 13.31 -16.28 16.01
CA ARG A 201 14.25 -17.41 16.01
C ARG A 201 15.67 -16.93 16.26
N ALA A 202 16.43 -17.71 17.02
CA ALA A 202 17.87 -17.52 17.17
C ALA A 202 18.65 -18.33 16.14
N PHE A 203 18.07 -19.45 15.68
CA PHE A 203 18.67 -20.36 14.70
C PHE A 203 17.86 -20.41 13.40
N PRO A 204 18.54 -20.49 12.24
CA PRO A 204 17.86 -20.56 10.96
C PRO A 204 17.15 -21.90 10.77
N VAL A 205 16.06 -21.84 10.02
CA VAL A 205 15.31 -23.02 9.57
C VAL A 205 15.84 -23.49 8.21
N TYR A 206 15.92 -24.80 8.04
CA TYR A 206 16.45 -25.42 6.81
C TYR A 206 15.34 -26.03 5.96
N ARG A 207 15.54 -26.12 4.64
CA ARG A 207 14.59 -26.76 3.73
C ARG A 207 15.23 -27.98 3.07
N ILE A 208 14.67 -29.17 3.32
CA ILE A 208 15.11 -30.43 2.72
C ILE A 208 13.93 -31.05 1.96
N ALA A 209 14.10 -31.29 0.65
CA ALA A 209 13.07 -31.88 -0.21
C ALA A 209 11.68 -31.21 -0.08
N GLY A 210 11.65 -29.88 0.07
CA GLY A 210 10.41 -29.11 0.22
C GLY A 210 9.76 -29.17 1.60
N ARG A 211 10.31 -29.92 2.56
CA ARG A 211 9.92 -29.88 3.97
C ARG A 211 10.84 -28.93 4.73
N MET A 212 10.24 -28.23 5.69
CA MET A 212 10.92 -27.27 6.55
C MET A 212 11.34 -27.95 7.85
N LEU A 213 12.62 -27.86 8.22
CA LEU A 213 13.20 -28.43 9.42
C LEU A 213 13.57 -27.30 10.39
N ASP A 214 12.79 -27.20 11.46
CA ASP A 214 12.98 -26.26 12.56
C ASP A 214 13.63 -27.03 13.73
N PHE A 215 14.92 -26.80 13.96
CA PHE A 215 15.67 -27.50 15.01
C PHE A 215 15.31 -27.00 16.42
N GLU A 216 14.91 -25.72 16.57
CA GLU A 216 14.42 -25.19 17.85
C GLU A 216 13.11 -25.89 18.26
N ARG A 217 12.26 -26.25 17.30
CA ARG A 217 11.04 -27.01 17.59
C ARG A 217 11.31 -28.46 18.02
N LYS A 218 12.42 -29.05 17.56
CA LYS A 218 12.84 -30.41 17.94
C LYS A 218 13.53 -30.47 19.30
N PHE A 219 14.17 -29.38 19.71
CA PHE A 219 14.80 -29.23 21.02
C PHE A 219 14.30 -27.93 21.66
N PRO A 220 13.07 -27.92 22.19
CA PRO A 220 12.51 -26.74 22.83
C PRO A 220 13.43 -26.29 23.96
N ARG A 221 13.76 -25.00 24.02
CA ARG A 221 14.11 -24.39 25.31
C ARG A 221 12.85 -24.42 26.17
N GLU A 222 12.97 -24.28 27.49
CA GLU A 222 11.82 -24.19 28.42
C GLU A 222 11.00 -22.90 28.20
N ASP A 223 10.61 -22.63 26.96
CA ASP A 223 9.52 -21.74 26.64
C ASP A 223 8.28 -22.62 26.75
N THR A 224 7.46 -22.37 27.78
CA THR A 224 6.19 -23.06 27.95
C THR A 224 5.45 -23.08 26.61
N PRO A 225 5.04 -24.24 26.08
CA PRO A 225 4.20 -24.31 24.90
C PRO A 225 2.80 -23.84 25.32
N GLY A 226 2.67 -22.55 25.59
CA GLY A 226 1.40 -21.89 25.78
C GLY A 226 0.77 -21.77 24.41
N LYS A 227 -0.10 -22.74 24.06
CA LYS A 227 -1.17 -22.69 23.05
C LYS A 227 -0.91 -21.67 21.94
N ASP A 228 -0.54 -22.15 20.74
CA ASP A 228 -0.19 -21.38 19.52
C ASP A 228 -1.21 -20.33 19.01
N ILE A 229 -2.23 -19.98 19.79
CA ILE A 229 -3.14 -18.85 19.61
C ILE A 229 -3.53 -18.42 21.03
N ASN A 230 -3.20 -17.20 21.46
CA ASN A 230 -3.88 -16.62 22.63
C ASN A 230 -5.19 -16.00 22.11
N PRO A 231 -6.37 -16.63 22.30
CA PRO A 231 -7.60 -16.22 21.64
C PRO A 231 -8.30 -15.03 22.32
N GLN A 232 -7.68 -14.45 23.35
CA GLN A 232 -8.35 -13.54 24.28
C GLN A 232 -7.47 -12.34 24.59
N GLY A 233 -7.80 -11.23 23.93
CA GLY A 233 -7.28 -9.89 24.21
C GLY A 233 -8.06 -8.79 23.49
N PHE A 234 -8.70 -9.14 22.36
CA PHE A 234 -9.40 -8.20 21.48
C PHE A 234 -10.67 -7.58 22.09
N TRP A 235 -11.53 -8.36 22.78
CA TRP A 235 -12.82 -7.84 23.27
C TRP A 235 -12.73 -7.06 24.58
N GLU A 236 -11.75 -7.35 25.45
CA GLU A 236 -11.66 -6.70 26.77
C GLU A 236 -10.98 -5.31 26.74
N ARG A 237 -10.17 -5.00 25.71
CA ARG A 237 -9.34 -3.78 25.71
C ARG A 237 -9.77 -2.67 24.75
N ARG A 238 -10.72 -2.91 23.85
CA ARG A 238 -11.26 -1.85 22.96
C ARG A 238 -11.81 -0.66 23.75
N ASN A 239 -12.26 -0.89 24.99
CA ASN A 239 -12.72 0.15 25.90
C ASN A 239 -11.58 0.99 26.51
N ASN A 240 -10.33 0.48 26.59
CA ASN A 240 -9.23 1.17 27.26
C ASN A 240 -8.30 1.94 26.31
N SER A 241 -8.24 1.59 25.02
CA SER A 241 -7.36 2.27 24.04
C SER A 241 -7.93 3.61 23.57
N ILE A 242 -9.23 3.82 23.69
CA ILE A 242 -9.87 5.12 23.38
C ILE A 242 -9.58 6.16 24.50
N GLU A 243 -9.24 5.72 25.72
CA GLU A 243 -9.09 6.62 26.87
C GLU A 243 -7.65 7.06 27.20
N LYS A 244 -6.62 6.58 26.49
CA LYS A 244 -5.22 6.93 26.79
C LYS A 244 -4.45 7.45 25.59
N THR A 245 -4.98 8.48 24.95
CA THR A 245 -4.13 9.41 24.19
C THR A 245 -4.26 10.78 24.86
N LYS A 246 -3.49 11.01 25.92
CA LYS A 246 -3.35 12.37 26.45
C LYS A 246 -2.57 13.17 25.40
N PRO A 247 -3.07 14.33 24.96
CA PRO A 247 -2.33 15.17 24.05
C PRO A 247 -1.03 15.59 24.74
N VAL A 248 0.10 15.34 24.10
CA VAL A 248 1.37 15.95 24.49
C VAL A 248 1.28 17.42 24.08
N ASP A 249 1.32 18.31 25.06
CA ASP A 249 1.21 19.75 24.88
C ASP A 249 2.43 20.33 24.14
N SER A 250 2.17 20.77 22.90
CA SER A 250 2.76 21.87 22.09
C SER A 250 4.29 22.05 21.96
N PRO A 251 4.76 22.38 20.73
CA PRO A 251 4.88 23.81 20.38
C PRO A 251 4.14 24.19 19.09
N SER A 252 3.31 25.23 19.21
CA SER A 252 2.47 25.91 18.21
C SER A 252 1.18 25.18 17.80
N ASP A 253 0.03 25.79 18.11
CA ASP A 253 -1.30 25.53 17.51
C ASP A 253 -1.35 25.91 16.01
N ASN A 254 -0.22 25.88 15.32
CA ASN A 254 -0.16 26.25 13.93
C ASN A 254 -0.40 24.99 13.08
N PRO A 255 -1.51 24.90 12.33
CA PRO A 255 -1.81 23.75 11.47
C PRO A 255 -0.69 23.46 10.47
N LYS A 256 0.08 24.50 10.08
CA LYS A 256 1.25 24.35 9.20
C LYS A 256 2.36 23.48 9.80
N GLY A 257 2.60 23.57 11.11
CA GLY A 257 3.61 22.77 11.79
C GLY A 257 3.28 21.28 11.74
N TYR A 258 2.03 20.94 12.06
CA TYR A 258 1.52 19.57 11.95
C TYR A 258 1.50 19.08 10.50
N ALA A 259 1.21 19.94 9.53
CA ALA A 259 1.24 19.57 8.12
C ALA A 259 2.64 19.20 7.63
N ILE A 260 3.67 19.96 8.00
CA ILE A 260 5.06 19.65 7.64
C ILE A 260 5.51 18.33 8.26
N GLN A 261 5.22 18.13 9.55
CA GLN A 261 5.55 16.88 10.25
C GLN A 261 4.79 15.69 9.66
N GLY A 262 3.51 15.87 9.35
CA GLY A 262 2.65 14.86 8.74
C GLY A 262 3.13 14.46 7.34
N MET A 263 3.53 15.43 6.51
CA MET A 263 4.08 15.17 5.17
C MET A 263 5.34 14.30 5.26
N ALA A 264 6.30 14.68 6.11
CA ALA A 264 7.53 13.91 6.30
C ALA A 264 7.26 12.51 6.86
N ALA A 265 6.28 12.37 7.76
CA ALA A 265 5.86 11.08 8.31
C ALA A 265 5.25 10.18 7.22
N TRP A 266 4.39 10.73 6.36
CA TRP A 266 3.79 10.01 5.23
C TRP A 266 4.85 9.48 4.25
N GLU A 267 5.81 10.31 3.87
CA GLU A 267 6.92 9.91 2.98
C GLU A 267 7.78 8.82 3.63
N LYS A 268 8.17 9.01 4.90
CA LYS A 268 8.95 8.02 5.65
C LYS A 268 8.24 6.66 5.77
N ILE A 269 6.92 6.64 5.95
CA ILE A 269 6.15 5.38 5.95
C ILE A 269 6.26 4.69 4.59
N ARG A 270 6.02 5.41 3.49
CA ARG A 270 6.02 4.80 2.14
C ARG A 270 7.40 4.31 1.73
N GLU A 271 8.44 5.12 1.94
CA GLU A 271 9.82 4.76 1.62
C GLU A 271 10.33 3.60 2.48
N GLY A 272 10.14 3.69 3.79
CA GLY A 272 10.57 2.64 4.71
C GLY A 272 9.83 1.33 4.46
N ALA A 273 8.52 1.37 4.22
CA ALA A 273 7.75 0.18 3.89
C ALA A 273 8.14 -0.42 2.54
N ALA A 274 8.41 0.39 1.51
CA ALA A 274 8.93 -0.09 0.23
C ALA A 274 10.26 -0.85 0.44
N LYS A 275 11.19 -0.26 1.22
CA LYS A 275 12.47 -0.89 1.58
C LYS A 275 12.29 -2.19 2.36
N LEU A 276 11.34 -2.25 3.28
CA LEU A 276 11.01 -3.49 3.99
C LEU A 276 10.45 -4.55 3.03
N MET A 277 9.53 -4.17 2.15
CA MET A 277 8.87 -5.08 1.21
C MET A 277 9.81 -5.75 0.20
N GLU A 278 10.99 -5.17 -0.07
CA GLU A 278 12.03 -5.80 -0.88
C GLU A 278 12.51 -7.15 -0.32
N LYS A 279 12.43 -7.34 1.00
CA LYS A 279 12.85 -8.56 1.71
C LYS A 279 11.70 -9.24 2.43
N TYR A 280 10.80 -8.45 3.01
CA TYR A 280 9.64 -8.93 3.72
C TYR A 280 8.42 -9.00 2.78
N GLY A 281 8.27 -10.15 2.12
CA GLY A 281 7.16 -10.35 1.21
C GLY A 281 5.78 -10.20 1.85
N ALA A 282 4.84 -9.63 1.10
CA ALA A 282 3.42 -9.53 1.40
C ALA A 282 2.59 -9.92 0.18
N GLN A 283 1.37 -10.41 0.43
CA GLN A 283 0.45 -10.89 -0.59
C GLN A 283 -0.81 -10.03 -0.61
N THR A 284 -1.36 -9.76 -1.79
CA THR A 284 -2.67 -9.13 -1.95
C THR A 284 -3.58 -10.01 -2.80
N CYS A 285 -4.88 -9.90 -2.59
CA CYS A 285 -5.83 -10.49 -3.51
C CYS A 285 -5.86 -9.66 -4.80
N GLY A 286 -5.82 -10.34 -5.95
CA GLY A 286 -5.90 -9.67 -7.25
C GLY A 286 -7.22 -8.95 -7.52
N TYR A 287 -8.26 -9.10 -6.71
CA TYR A 287 -9.59 -8.53 -6.99
C TYR A 287 -10.24 -7.77 -5.83
N CYS A 288 -9.90 -8.09 -4.57
CA CYS A 288 -10.40 -7.34 -3.41
C CYS A 288 -9.24 -6.66 -2.68
N SER A 289 -9.56 -5.81 -1.70
CA SER A 289 -8.60 -5.06 -0.89
C SER A 289 -7.85 -5.91 0.15
N GLU A 290 -8.08 -7.23 0.19
CA GLU A 290 -7.46 -8.12 1.17
C GLU A 290 -5.95 -8.21 0.99
N VAL A 291 -5.22 -8.13 2.10
CA VAL A 291 -3.75 -8.22 2.16
C VAL A 291 -3.35 -9.17 3.28
N GLN A 292 -2.26 -9.90 3.08
CA GLN A 292 -1.61 -10.69 4.10
C GLN A 292 -0.11 -10.42 4.05
N VAL A 293 0.44 -9.87 5.12
CA VAL A 293 1.90 -9.79 5.26
C VAL A 293 2.45 -11.18 5.56
N GLY A 294 3.54 -11.54 4.89
CA GLY A 294 4.15 -12.86 4.98
C GLY A 294 4.28 -13.56 3.62
N PRO A 295 5.01 -14.68 3.59
CA PRO A 295 5.31 -15.40 2.35
C PRO A 295 4.08 -16.08 1.71
N LYS A 296 2.98 -16.22 2.45
CA LYS A 296 1.77 -16.93 2.01
C LYS A 296 0.56 -16.10 2.38
N GLY A 297 -0.42 -16.06 1.48
CA GLY A 297 -1.74 -15.54 1.81
C GLY A 297 -2.51 -16.48 2.73
N HIS A 298 -3.47 -15.93 3.49
CA HIS A 298 -4.34 -16.72 4.34
C HIS A 298 -5.31 -17.61 3.54
N ARG A 299 -5.93 -18.59 4.21
CA ARG A 299 -6.90 -19.53 3.62
C ARG A 299 -8.35 -19.19 3.97
N VAL A 300 -8.60 -18.05 4.60
CA VAL A 300 -9.96 -17.55 4.84
C VAL A 300 -10.71 -17.37 3.53
N ARG A 301 -11.96 -17.84 3.49
CA ARG A 301 -12.86 -17.84 2.33
C ARG A 301 -13.84 -16.66 2.38
N GLN A 302 -13.33 -15.42 2.27
CA GLN A 302 -14.14 -14.20 2.41
C GLN A 302 -13.96 -13.22 1.24
N CYS A 303 -13.43 -13.67 0.11
CA CYS A 303 -13.28 -12.83 -1.06
C CYS A 303 -14.66 -12.45 -1.64
N GLN A 304 -15.02 -11.18 -1.50
CA GLN A 304 -16.28 -10.62 -2.01
C GLN A 304 -16.19 -10.10 -3.46
N ALA A 305 -15.09 -10.41 -4.16
CA ALA A 305 -14.94 -9.96 -5.54
C ALA A 305 -15.99 -10.59 -6.46
N PHE A 306 -16.36 -9.84 -7.50
CA PHE A 306 -17.30 -10.32 -8.52
C PHE A 306 -16.82 -11.66 -9.12
N LYS A 307 -17.73 -12.65 -9.21
CA LYS A 307 -17.49 -14.05 -9.62
C LYS A 307 -16.64 -14.93 -8.69
N HIS A 308 -16.11 -14.42 -7.58
CA HIS A 308 -15.33 -15.23 -6.63
C HIS A 308 -16.19 -16.01 -5.62
N GLN A 309 -17.49 -15.69 -5.51
CA GLN A 309 -18.47 -16.55 -4.83
C GLN A 309 -18.50 -17.97 -5.42
N MET A 310 -18.31 -18.11 -6.74
CA MET A 310 -18.23 -19.42 -7.41
C MET A 310 -16.93 -20.19 -7.11
N ARG A 311 -15.94 -19.53 -6.48
CA ARG A 311 -14.70 -20.15 -6.00
C ARG A 311 -14.72 -20.33 -4.48
N ASP A 312 -15.91 -20.43 -3.91
CA ASP A 312 -16.10 -20.62 -2.46
C ASP A 312 -15.37 -19.52 -1.66
N GLY A 313 -15.46 -18.27 -2.12
CA GLY A 313 -14.88 -17.10 -1.45
C GLY A 313 -13.34 -17.08 -1.37
N GLN A 314 -12.62 -17.91 -2.14
CA GLN A 314 -11.16 -17.96 -2.07
C GLN A 314 -10.48 -16.73 -2.71
N HIS A 315 -9.40 -16.28 -2.09
CA HIS A 315 -8.59 -15.17 -2.62
C HIS A 315 -7.67 -15.63 -3.75
N ALA A 316 -7.49 -14.77 -4.74
CA ALA A 316 -6.50 -14.96 -5.80
C ALA A 316 -5.21 -14.20 -5.43
N TRP A 317 -4.39 -14.82 -4.58
CA TRP A 317 -3.16 -14.22 -4.07
C TRP A 317 -2.14 -13.90 -5.17
N GLN A 318 -1.51 -12.73 -5.04
CA GLN A 318 -0.36 -12.29 -5.81
C GLN A 318 0.52 -11.40 -4.93
N GLU A 319 1.73 -11.11 -5.40
CA GLU A 319 2.66 -10.20 -4.74
C GLU A 319 2.02 -8.81 -4.56
N ALA A 320 2.09 -8.28 -3.34
CA ALA A 320 1.57 -6.97 -2.99
C ALA A 320 2.54 -5.85 -3.37
N THR A 321 2.00 -4.68 -3.68
CA THR A 321 2.74 -3.43 -3.85
C THR A 321 2.59 -2.54 -2.61
N ILE A 322 3.39 -1.49 -2.52
CA ILE A 322 3.27 -0.51 -1.43
C ILE A 322 1.87 0.11 -1.35
N ASP A 323 1.24 0.34 -2.51
CA ASP A 323 -0.11 0.90 -2.61
C ASP A 323 -1.20 -0.10 -2.19
N ASP A 324 -0.88 -1.40 -2.04
CA ASP A 324 -1.81 -2.36 -1.44
C ASP A 324 -1.76 -2.31 0.09
N LEU A 325 -0.60 -2.00 0.70
CA LEU A 325 -0.43 -1.90 2.15
C LEU A 325 -0.80 -0.51 2.68
N VAL A 326 -0.45 0.53 1.93
CA VAL A 326 -0.67 1.95 2.26
C VAL A 326 -1.34 2.61 1.04
N PRO A 327 -2.64 2.36 0.82
CA PRO A 327 -3.33 2.80 -0.39
C PRO A 327 -3.44 4.32 -0.46
N PRO A 328 -2.95 4.98 -1.53
CA PRO A 328 -3.18 6.39 -1.74
C PRO A 328 -4.61 6.63 -2.25
N VAL A 329 -5.37 7.46 -1.53
CA VAL A 329 -6.67 7.95 -2.00
C VAL A 329 -6.44 9.19 -2.84
N PHE A 330 -6.52 9.09 -4.17
CA PHE A 330 -6.30 10.25 -5.03
C PHE A 330 -7.50 11.20 -5.07
N VAL A 331 -7.24 12.48 -4.84
CA VAL A 331 -8.20 13.60 -4.93
C VAL A 331 -7.74 14.60 -5.99
N TRP A 332 -8.65 15.45 -6.45
CA TRP A 332 -8.34 16.52 -7.41
C TRP A 332 -7.51 17.63 -6.75
N HIS A 333 -6.48 18.07 -7.45
CA HIS A 333 -5.56 19.12 -7.00
C HIS A 333 -5.61 20.33 -7.93
N VAL A 334 -5.63 21.53 -7.36
CA VAL A 334 -5.45 22.81 -8.06
C VAL A 334 -4.56 23.75 -7.23
N ARG A 335 -3.80 24.59 -7.95
CA ARG A 335 -2.82 25.54 -7.41
C ARG A 335 -3.40 26.51 -6.38
N GLU A 336 -2.50 27.05 -5.56
CA GLU A 336 -2.83 27.88 -4.40
C GLU A 336 -3.64 29.14 -4.71
N LEU A 337 -3.43 29.73 -5.89
CA LEU A 337 -4.09 30.98 -6.32
C LEU A 337 -5.60 30.83 -6.55
N ASP A 338 -6.10 29.60 -6.72
CA ASP A 338 -7.52 29.32 -6.98
C ASP A 338 -8.25 28.67 -5.79
N ARG A 339 -7.58 28.58 -4.61
CA ARG A 339 -8.14 28.02 -3.36
C ARG A 339 -9.32 28.87 -2.88
N GLY A 340 -10.53 28.47 -3.24
CA GLY A 340 -11.77 29.15 -2.84
C GLY A 340 -12.87 29.06 -3.90
N LYS A 341 -12.50 28.73 -5.15
CA LYS A 341 -13.48 28.42 -6.20
C LYS A 341 -13.64 26.91 -6.31
N PRO A 342 -14.89 26.42 -6.47
CA PRO A 342 -15.12 24.99 -6.66
C PRO A 342 -14.55 24.56 -8.02
N LEU A 343 -13.86 23.42 -8.04
CA LEU A 343 -13.36 22.83 -9.28
C LEU A 343 -14.51 22.44 -10.19
N VAL A 344 -14.50 22.90 -11.44
CA VAL A 344 -15.61 22.70 -12.40
C VAL A 344 -15.34 21.57 -13.38
N ASN A 345 -16.39 20.94 -13.88
CA ASN A 345 -16.27 19.78 -14.75
C ASN A 345 -15.62 20.10 -16.12
N SER A 346 -15.85 21.30 -16.66
CA SER A 346 -15.27 21.82 -17.91
C SER A 346 -13.74 21.81 -17.90
N LEU A 347 -13.16 22.22 -16.77
CA LEU A 347 -11.71 22.35 -16.60
C LEU A 347 -11.04 21.08 -16.03
N LYS A 348 -11.78 19.98 -15.86
CA LYS A 348 -11.28 18.71 -15.30
C LYS A 348 -9.96 18.24 -15.93
N ARG A 349 -9.78 18.47 -17.24
CA ARG A 349 -8.58 18.06 -17.98
C ARG A 349 -7.32 18.86 -17.64
N TYR A 350 -7.44 20.02 -17.01
CA TYR A 350 -6.32 20.86 -16.59
C TYR A 350 -5.90 20.59 -15.14
N TYR A 351 -6.77 19.99 -14.34
CA TYR A 351 -6.49 19.71 -12.93
C TYR A 351 -5.56 18.52 -12.76
N GLY A 352 -4.73 18.59 -11.72
CA GLY A 352 -3.90 17.51 -11.25
C GLY A 352 -4.62 16.59 -10.27
N LYS A 353 -3.89 15.61 -9.74
CA LYS A 353 -4.32 14.80 -8.60
C LYS A 353 -3.21 14.62 -7.58
N LEU A 354 -3.58 14.49 -6.32
CA LEU A 354 -2.67 14.13 -5.23
C LEU A 354 -3.32 13.10 -4.31
N PRO A 355 -2.54 12.29 -3.57
CA PRO A 355 -3.08 11.54 -2.45
C PRO A 355 -3.73 12.50 -1.44
N ALA A 356 -4.87 12.14 -0.87
CA ALA A 356 -5.69 13.00 -0.01
C ALA A 356 -4.91 13.50 1.21
N VAL A 357 -4.08 12.63 1.79
CA VAL A 357 -3.16 12.99 2.89
C VAL A 357 -2.16 14.07 2.48
N VAL A 358 -1.63 13.98 1.25
CA VAL A 358 -0.68 14.96 0.71
C VAL A 358 -1.39 16.26 0.39
N GLU A 359 -2.57 16.21 -0.24
CA GLU A 359 -3.39 17.40 -0.51
C GLU A 359 -3.77 18.13 0.79
N LEU A 360 -4.16 17.39 1.83
CA LEU A 360 -4.50 17.94 3.15
C LEU A 360 -3.33 18.73 3.75
N PHE A 361 -2.14 18.13 3.78
CA PHE A 361 -0.96 18.81 4.29
C PHE A 361 -0.50 19.95 3.38
N ALA A 362 -0.63 19.81 2.06
CA ALA A 362 -0.30 20.86 1.11
C ALA A 362 -1.19 22.10 1.30
N GLN A 363 -2.50 21.92 1.47
CA GLN A 363 -3.42 23.02 1.76
C GLN A 363 -3.14 23.71 3.11
N ALA A 364 -2.60 22.97 4.08
CA ALA A 364 -2.12 23.52 5.34
C ALA A 364 -0.71 24.15 5.26
N GLY A 365 -0.11 24.22 4.07
CA GLY A 365 1.15 24.93 3.82
C GLY A 365 2.41 24.06 3.89
N ALA A 366 2.29 22.73 3.86
CA ALA A 366 3.44 21.84 3.66
C ALA A 366 3.85 21.80 2.19
N LYS A 367 5.15 21.68 1.92
CA LYS A 367 5.65 21.52 0.55
C LYS A 367 5.38 20.10 0.06
N VAL A 368 4.89 19.97 -1.18
CA VAL A 368 4.70 18.68 -1.84
C VAL A 368 6.04 18.16 -2.36
N GLY A 369 6.33 16.88 -2.14
CA GLY A 369 7.54 16.21 -2.62
C GLY A 369 7.61 16.08 -4.15
N GLU A 370 8.82 15.99 -4.69
CA GLU A 370 9.10 16.01 -6.14
C GLU A 370 8.56 14.78 -6.90
N HIS A 371 8.36 13.65 -6.22
CA HIS A 371 7.75 12.45 -6.81
C HIS A 371 6.27 12.65 -7.21
N TYR A 372 5.64 13.75 -6.79
CA TYR A 372 4.29 14.11 -7.19
C TYR A 372 4.22 15.14 -8.33
N THR A 373 5.36 15.67 -8.81
CA THR A 373 5.38 16.75 -9.83
C THR A 373 4.61 16.38 -11.10
N GLY A 374 4.70 15.12 -11.55
CA GLY A 374 3.94 14.65 -12.72
C GLY A 374 2.42 14.52 -12.50
N LEU A 375 1.97 14.51 -11.25
CA LEU A 375 0.55 14.35 -10.90
C LEU A 375 -0.14 15.68 -10.63
N ILE A 376 0.58 16.68 -10.13
CA ILE A 376 0.06 18.03 -9.87
C ILE A 376 -0.18 18.85 -11.14
N ARG A 377 0.42 18.46 -12.27
CA ARG A 377 0.31 19.13 -13.58
C ARG A 377 0.66 20.62 -13.51
N GLU A 378 1.77 20.94 -12.86
CA GLU A 378 2.29 22.32 -12.76
C GLU A 378 2.66 22.93 -14.12
N ASP A 379 2.94 22.08 -15.11
CA ASP A 379 3.23 22.40 -16.51
C ASP A 379 1.98 22.81 -17.30
N VAL A 380 0.78 22.57 -16.76
CA VAL A 380 -0.49 22.88 -17.43
C VAL A 380 -1.08 24.17 -16.85
N ALA A 381 -1.19 25.21 -17.68
CA ALA A 381 -1.91 26.42 -17.31
C ALA A 381 -3.41 26.15 -17.26
N VAL A 382 -4.04 26.45 -16.11
CA VAL A 382 -5.50 26.35 -15.94
C VAL A 382 -6.13 27.63 -16.53
N PRO A 383 -7.06 27.52 -17.49
CA PRO A 383 -7.76 28.68 -18.04
C PRO A 383 -8.46 29.50 -16.95
N ALA A 384 -8.43 30.82 -17.10
CA ALA A 384 -9.15 31.72 -16.20
C ALA A 384 -10.68 31.55 -16.35
N PRO A 385 -11.50 31.97 -15.37
CA PRO A 385 -12.96 31.76 -15.41
C PRO A 385 -13.66 32.41 -16.61
N ASP A 386 -13.14 33.53 -17.11
CA ASP A 386 -13.60 34.20 -18.33
C ASP A 386 -13.20 33.45 -19.60
N GLU A 387 -12.08 32.73 -19.56
CA GLU A 387 -11.60 31.86 -20.62
C GLU A 387 -12.29 30.48 -20.61
N GLU A 388 -13.01 30.10 -19.55
CA GLU A 388 -13.71 28.82 -19.42
C GLU A 388 -14.64 28.54 -20.63
N LYS A 389 -15.28 29.58 -21.17
CA LYS A 389 -16.17 29.48 -22.34
C LYS A 389 -15.44 29.20 -23.66
N LEU A 390 -14.12 29.42 -23.69
CA LEU A 390 -13.25 29.23 -24.85
C LEU A 390 -12.63 27.82 -24.86
N VAL A 391 -12.84 27.05 -23.80
CA VAL A 391 -12.34 25.69 -23.60
C VAL A 391 -13.27 24.69 -24.31
N VAL A 392 -12.87 24.22 -25.50
CA VAL A 392 -13.64 23.29 -26.36
C VAL A 392 -13.61 21.85 -25.86
#